data_AF-A0A376TUS3-F1
#
_entry.id   AF-A0A376TUS3-F1
#
_cell.length_a   1.000
_cell.length_b   1.000
_cell.length_c   1.000
_cell.angle_alpha   90.00
_cell.angle_beta   90.00
_cell.angle_gamma   90.00
#
_symmetry.space_group_name_H-M   'P 1'
#
loop_
_entity.id
_entity.type
_entity.pdbx_description
1 polymer ?
#
loop_
_entity_poly.entity_id
_entity_poly.type
_entity_poly.pdbx_seq_one_letter_code
_entity_poly.pdbx_strand_id
1 'polypeptide(L)'
;MNVRIIAVMSGGILFGPWVGIITGVIAGIHRYLIDIGGVTAIPCFITSILAGCISGWINLKIPKAQRWRVGILGGMLCETLTMILVIVWAPTTALGIDIVSKIGIPMILGSVCIGFIVLLVQSVEGEKEASAARQAKLALDIANKTLPLFRHVNSESLRKVCEIIRDDIHADAVAITNTDHVLAYVGVGEHNYQNGDDFISPTTRQAMNYGKIIIKKQ
;
A
#
# COMPACT_ATOMS: atom_id res chain seq x y z
N MET A 1 6.15 15.05 -25.67
CA MET A 1 5.68 15.41 -24.32
C MET A 1 6.47 14.57 -23.31
N ASN A 2 7.07 15.17 -22.29
CA ASN A 2 7.90 14.45 -21.32
C ASN A 2 7.05 14.06 -20.09
N VAL A 3 6.67 12.79 -19.98
CA VAL A 3 5.91 12.25 -18.83
C VAL A 3 6.80 11.61 -17.75
N ARG A 4 8.13 11.70 -17.92
CA ARG A 4 9.09 11.05 -17.03
C ARG A 4 9.08 11.60 -15.62
N ILE A 5 9.00 12.92 -15.47
CA ILE A 5 9.00 13.57 -14.16
C ILE A 5 7.82 13.06 -13.33
N ILE A 6 6.71 12.69 -13.96
CA ILE A 6 5.56 12.07 -13.28
C ILE A 6 5.96 10.74 -12.64
N ALA A 7 6.66 9.87 -13.37
CA ALA A 7 7.09 8.57 -12.87
C ALA A 7 8.21 8.69 -11.80
N VAL A 8 9.21 9.53 -12.05
CA VAL A 8 10.32 9.76 -11.10
C VAL A 8 9.80 10.36 -9.80
N MET A 9 8.95 11.39 -9.89
CA MET A 9 8.45 12.09 -8.71
C MET A 9 7.46 11.23 -7.91
N SER A 10 6.49 10.59 -8.58
CA SER A 10 5.53 9.73 -7.88
C SER A 10 6.23 8.53 -7.25
N GLY A 11 7.19 7.90 -7.96
CA GLY A 11 8.02 6.82 -7.44
C GLY A 11 8.85 7.23 -6.22
N GLY A 12 9.53 8.37 -6.27
CA GLY A 12 10.31 8.88 -5.14
C GLY A 12 9.46 9.25 -3.91
N ILE A 13 8.30 9.88 -4.14
CA ILE A 13 7.37 10.28 -3.05
C ILE A 13 6.78 9.06 -2.34
N LEU A 14 6.47 7.99 -3.09
CA LEU A 14 5.85 6.78 -2.56
C LEU A 14 6.88 5.84 -1.93
N PHE A 15 7.93 5.50 -2.67
CA PHE A 15 8.85 4.42 -2.34
C PHE A 15 10.19 4.88 -1.74
N GLY A 16 10.41 6.20 -1.64
CA GLY A 16 11.54 6.77 -0.90
C GLY A 16 12.66 7.37 -1.77
N PRO A 17 13.66 7.98 -1.11
CA PRO A 17 14.69 8.79 -1.77
C PRO A 17 15.57 7.99 -2.73
N TRP A 18 15.90 6.74 -2.38
CA TRP A 18 16.71 5.88 -3.24
C TRP A 18 16.01 5.57 -4.56
N VAL A 19 14.70 5.31 -4.52
CA VAL A 19 13.90 5.06 -5.73
C VAL A 19 13.83 6.32 -6.59
N GLY A 20 13.57 7.48 -5.99
CA GLY A 20 13.51 8.76 -6.72
C GLY A 20 14.84 9.13 -7.40
N ILE A 21 15.96 9.06 -6.69
CA ILE A 21 17.28 9.44 -7.22
C ILE A 21 17.71 8.48 -8.33
N ILE A 22 17.61 7.17 -8.12
CA ILE A 22 18.03 6.17 -9.10
C ILE A 22 17.18 6.27 -10.37
N THR A 23 15.85 6.35 -10.22
CA THR A 23 14.96 6.50 -11.38
C THR A 23 15.19 7.81 -12.12
N GLY A 24 15.44 8.91 -11.41
CA GLY A 24 15.78 10.21 -12.01
C GLY A 24 17.06 10.17 -12.84
N VAL A 25 18.11 9.53 -12.31
CA VAL A 25 19.39 9.35 -13.02
C VAL A 25 19.22 8.46 -14.24
N ILE A 26 18.64 7.26 -14.08
CA ILE A 26 18.46 6.30 -15.20
C ILE A 26 17.63 6.94 -16.30
N ALA A 27 16.50 7.54 -15.93
CA ALA A 27 15.62 8.15 -16.89
C ALA A 27 16.34 9.33 -17.57
N GLY A 28 16.98 10.21 -16.79
CA GLY A 28 17.85 11.27 -17.30
C GLY A 28 18.82 10.78 -18.37
N ILE A 29 19.67 9.82 -18.02
CA ILE A 29 20.68 9.21 -18.92
C ILE A 29 20.00 8.67 -20.19
N HIS A 30 18.89 7.97 -20.05
CA HIS A 30 18.12 7.45 -21.18
C HIS A 30 17.66 8.56 -22.15
N ARG A 31 17.32 9.77 -21.68
CA ARG A 31 17.03 10.90 -22.61
C ARG A 31 18.28 11.39 -23.31
N TYR A 32 19.35 11.55 -22.55
CA TYR A 32 20.61 12.06 -23.07
C TYR A 32 21.15 11.15 -24.18
N LEU A 33 21.06 9.83 -24.00
CA LEU A 33 21.48 8.84 -24.99
C LEU A 33 20.63 8.80 -26.26
N ILE A 34 19.32 9.08 -26.16
CA ILE A 34 18.41 9.06 -27.31
C ILE A 34 18.56 10.29 -28.21
N ASP A 35 18.98 11.42 -27.66
CA ASP A 35 19.00 12.71 -28.34
C ASP A 35 20.31 13.43 -28.05
N ILE A 36 21.40 12.77 -28.45
CA ILE A 36 22.77 13.25 -28.28
C ILE A 36 22.92 14.55 -29.09
N GLY A 37 23.03 15.68 -28.39
CA GLY A 37 23.11 17.01 -28.99
C GLY A 37 21.77 17.75 -29.12
N GLY A 38 20.67 17.16 -28.67
CA GLY A 38 19.37 17.82 -28.64
C GLY A 38 19.31 18.96 -27.62
N VAL A 39 18.70 20.08 -28.01
CA VAL A 39 18.57 21.31 -27.18
C VAL A 39 17.82 21.09 -25.86
N THR A 40 17.09 19.98 -25.72
CA THR A 40 16.34 19.62 -24.50
C THR A 40 16.98 18.49 -23.69
N ALA A 41 18.03 17.84 -24.20
CA ALA A 41 18.63 16.65 -23.58
C ALA A 41 19.29 16.96 -22.24
N ILE A 42 20.14 18.00 -22.19
CA ILE A 42 20.84 18.43 -20.97
C ILE A 42 19.86 19.04 -19.94
N PRO A 43 18.96 19.98 -20.31
CA PRO A 43 17.92 20.47 -19.40
C PRO A 43 17.11 19.35 -18.74
N CYS A 44 16.59 18.41 -19.54
CA CYS A 44 15.77 17.31 -19.02
C CYS A 44 16.58 16.34 -18.15
N PHE A 45 17.87 16.15 -18.43
CA PHE A 45 18.75 15.34 -17.60
C PHE A 45 18.87 15.92 -16.19
N ILE A 46 19.22 17.22 -16.10
CA ILE A 46 19.40 17.92 -14.84
C ILE A 46 18.08 17.92 -14.05
N THR A 47 16.96 18.27 -14.68
CA THR A 47 15.67 18.31 -13.99
C THR A 47 15.15 16.94 -13.59
N SER A 48 15.47 15.87 -14.32
CA SER A 48 15.12 14.50 -13.90
C SER A 48 15.81 14.10 -12.60
N ILE A 49 17.10 14.45 -12.45
CA ILE A 49 17.85 14.19 -11.21
C ILE A 49 17.30 15.04 -10.07
N LEU A 50 17.06 16.33 -10.30
CA LEU A 50 16.49 17.22 -9.30
C LEU A 50 15.10 16.76 -8.84
N ALA A 51 14.24 16.31 -9.76
CA ALA A 51 12.94 15.74 -9.42
C ALA A 51 13.09 14.48 -8.54
N GLY A 52 14.08 13.63 -8.82
CA GLY A 52 14.43 12.47 -7.98
C GLY A 52 14.83 12.88 -6.56
N CYS A 53 15.69 13.89 -6.42
CA CYS A 53 16.10 14.41 -5.11
C CYS A 53 14.94 15.07 -4.35
N ILE A 54 14.15 15.93 -5.03
CA ILE A 54 13.01 16.64 -4.44
C ILE A 54 11.94 15.66 -3.99
N SER A 55 11.58 14.68 -4.82
CA SER A 55 10.60 13.64 -4.44
C SER A 55 11.06 12.82 -3.24
N GLY A 56 12.35 12.48 -3.17
CA GLY A 56 12.95 11.83 -2.00
C GLY A 56 12.88 12.68 -0.74
N TRP A 57 13.16 13.98 -0.86
CA TRP A 57 13.03 14.92 0.24
C TRP A 57 11.58 15.04 0.73
N ILE A 58 10.61 15.09 -0.20
CA ILE A 58 9.17 15.10 0.10
C ILE A 58 8.80 13.83 0.88
N ASN A 59 9.28 12.66 0.46
CA ASN A 59 9.02 11.41 1.16
C ASN A 59 9.51 11.46 2.63
N LEU A 60 10.69 12.01 2.88
CA LEU A 60 11.31 12.04 4.22
C LEU A 60 10.75 13.12 5.14
N LYS A 61 10.36 14.29 4.62
CA LYS A 61 10.01 15.46 5.44
C LYS A 61 8.51 15.78 5.47
N ILE A 62 7.73 15.32 4.49
CA ILE A 62 6.31 15.71 4.36
C ILE A 62 5.39 14.57 4.86
N PRO A 63 4.40 14.88 5.72
CA PRO A 63 3.40 13.91 6.17
C PRO A 63 2.63 13.29 4.99
N LYS A 64 2.33 11.98 5.06
CA LYS A 64 1.64 11.24 3.99
C LYS A 64 0.42 12.00 3.43
N ALA A 65 -0.43 12.54 4.31
CA ALA A 65 -1.64 13.30 3.95
C ALA A 65 -1.41 14.53 3.06
N GLN A 66 -0.22 15.13 3.08
CA GLN A 66 0.12 16.32 2.28
C GLN A 66 1.01 16.00 1.08
N ARG A 67 1.55 14.79 0.97
CA ARG A 67 2.51 14.41 -0.08
C ARG A 67 1.95 14.60 -1.49
N TRP A 68 0.66 14.41 -1.70
CA TRP A 68 0.05 14.63 -3.01
C TRP A 68 0.06 16.10 -3.44
N ARG A 69 -0.28 17.03 -2.53
CA ARG A 69 -0.26 18.49 -2.82
C ARG A 69 1.15 18.97 -3.10
N VAL A 70 2.08 18.58 -2.24
CA VAL A 70 3.49 18.96 -2.37
C VAL A 70 4.12 18.28 -3.59
N GLY A 71 3.69 17.07 -3.94
CA GLY A 71 4.11 16.37 -5.15
C GLY A 71 3.68 17.05 -6.44
N ILE A 72 2.43 17.54 -6.52
CA ILE A 72 1.97 18.36 -7.66
C ILE A 72 2.81 19.63 -7.75
N LEU A 73 2.94 20.37 -6.64
CA LEU A 73 3.70 21.62 -6.63
C LEU A 73 5.17 21.41 -7.02
N GLY A 74 5.81 20.38 -6.47
CA GLY A 74 7.18 19.99 -6.82
C GLY A 74 7.30 19.63 -8.31
N GLY A 75 6.30 18.93 -8.87
CA GLY A 75 6.22 18.60 -10.30
C GLY A 75 6.14 19.83 -11.19
N MET A 76 5.24 20.76 -10.86
CA MET A 76 5.10 22.02 -11.57
C MET A 76 6.39 22.83 -11.53
N LEU A 77 7.05 22.90 -10.36
CA LEU A 77 8.32 23.62 -10.20
C LEU A 77 9.46 22.97 -11.02
N CYS A 78 9.59 21.65 -10.97
CA CYS A 78 10.58 20.92 -11.76
C CYS A 78 10.36 21.13 -13.26
N GLU A 79 9.11 21.10 -13.74
CA GLU A 79 8.85 21.32 -15.17
C GLU A 79 9.01 22.76 -15.60
N THR A 80 8.64 23.71 -14.74
CA THR A 80 8.92 25.13 -14.99
C THR A 80 10.44 25.35 -15.10
N LEU A 81 11.22 24.72 -14.23
CA LEU A 81 12.68 24.75 -14.30
C LEU A 81 13.19 24.12 -15.60
N THR A 82 12.59 23.00 -16.07
CA THR A 82 12.94 22.39 -17.37
C THR A 82 12.75 23.40 -18.50
N MET A 83 11.61 24.10 -18.55
CA MET A 83 11.31 25.07 -19.61
C MET A 83 12.27 26.26 -19.60
N ILE A 84 12.61 26.77 -18.41
CA ILE A 84 13.61 27.85 -18.26
C ILE A 84 14.97 27.38 -18.77
N LEU A 85 15.41 26.19 -18.36
CA LEU A 85 16.68 25.63 -18.81
C LEU A 85 16.70 25.39 -20.33
N VAL A 86 15.60 24.95 -20.93
CA VAL A 86 15.49 24.80 -22.40
C VAL A 86 15.68 26.13 -23.12
N ILE A 87 15.12 27.23 -22.62
CA ILE A 87 15.29 28.56 -23.25
C ILE A 87 16.75 29.02 -23.15
N VAL A 88 17.39 28.83 -21.99
CA VAL A 88 18.78 29.25 -21.73
C VAL A 88 19.78 28.40 -22.53
N TRP A 89 19.51 27.11 -22.71
CA TRP A 89 20.39 26.19 -23.41
C TRP A 89 20.18 26.17 -24.93
N ALA A 90 19.09 26.76 -25.42
CA ALA A 90 18.80 26.80 -26.85
C ALA A 90 19.85 27.67 -27.59
N PRO A 91 20.30 27.25 -28.79
CA PRO A 91 21.23 28.03 -29.62
C PRO A 91 20.73 29.43 -29.97
N THR A 92 19.40 29.59 -30.06
CA THR A 92 18.74 30.89 -30.22
C THR A 92 17.53 30.97 -29.29
N THR A 93 17.30 32.16 -28.73
CA THR A 93 16.17 32.41 -27.82
C THR A 93 14.83 32.20 -28.52
N ALA A 94 14.72 32.54 -29.81
CA ALA A 94 13.54 32.31 -30.62
C ALA A 94 13.19 30.81 -30.74
N LEU A 95 14.19 29.94 -30.93
CA LEU A 95 13.98 28.49 -30.98
C LEU A 95 13.54 27.93 -29.63
N GLY A 96 14.15 28.40 -28.53
CA GLY A 96 13.77 28.00 -27.18
C GLY A 96 12.32 28.36 -26.84
N ILE A 97 11.89 29.58 -27.18
CA ILE A 97 10.52 30.05 -26.95
C ILE A 97 9.51 29.26 -27.81
N ASP A 98 9.82 29.01 -29.08
CA ASP A 98 8.95 28.22 -29.97
C ASP A 98 8.73 26.80 -29.42
N ILE A 99 9.80 26.14 -28.97
CA ILE A 99 9.72 24.81 -28.34
C ILE A 99 8.85 24.86 -27.09
N VAL A 100 9.17 25.76 -26.14
CA VAL A 100 8.45 25.86 -24.86
C VAL A 100 6.98 26.20 -25.06
N SER A 101 6.63 27.05 -26.03
CA SER A 101 5.23 27.39 -26.32
C SER A 101 4.38 26.18 -26.72
N LYS A 102 4.99 25.20 -27.39
CA LYS A 102 4.30 23.99 -27.88
C LYS A 102 4.21 22.89 -26.82
N ILE A 103 5.20 22.77 -25.93
CA ILE A 103 5.31 21.64 -24.98
C ILE A 103 5.12 22.02 -23.51
N GLY A 104 5.25 23.30 -23.15
CA GLY A 104 5.29 23.76 -21.77
C GLY A 104 3.96 23.58 -21.03
N ILE A 105 2.86 24.08 -21.61
CA ILE A 105 1.53 24.04 -20.97
C ILE A 105 1.10 22.58 -20.69
N PRO A 106 1.13 21.66 -21.68
CA PRO A 106 0.71 20.28 -21.44
C PRO A 106 1.58 19.55 -20.40
N MET A 107 2.88 19.86 -20.33
CA MET A 107 3.79 19.23 -19.36
C MET A 107 3.54 19.72 -17.93
N ILE A 108 3.33 21.02 -17.74
CA ILE A 108 3.01 21.58 -16.42
C ILE A 108 1.66 21.06 -15.93
N LEU A 109 0.63 21.04 -16.77
CA LEU A 109 -0.67 20.48 -16.41
C LEU A 109 -0.58 18.97 -16.11
N GLY A 110 0.27 18.24 -16.86
CA GLY A 110 0.52 16.83 -16.62
C GLY A 110 1.09 16.52 -15.23
N SER A 111 1.75 17.46 -14.57
CA SER A 111 2.27 17.27 -13.20
C SER A 111 1.17 17.02 -12.15
N VAL A 112 -0.08 17.40 -12.44
CA VAL A 112 -1.24 17.08 -11.59
C VAL A 112 -1.41 15.56 -11.42
N CYS A 113 -1.04 14.77 -12.44
CA CYS A 113 -1.08 13.31 -12.39
C CYS A 113 -0.21 12.73 -11.26
N ILE A 114 0.87 13.41 -10.86
CA ILE A 114 1.70 12.99 -9.72
C ILE A 114 0.85 12.91 -8.46
N GLY A 115 0.04 13.94 -8.20
CA GLY A 115 -0.83 13.97 -7.03
C GLY A 115 -1.88 12.88 -7.06
N PHE A 116 -2.50 12.65 -8.22
CA PHE A 116 -3.48 11.56 -8.38
C PHE A 116 -2.87 10.18 -8.12
N ILE A 117 -1.69 9.89 -8.67
CA ILE A 117 -0.99 8.62 -8.45
C ILE A 117 -0.65 8.46 -6.96
N VAL A 118 -0.12 9.51 -6.33
CA VAL A 118 0.23 9.48 -4.90
C VAL A 118 -1.01 9.26 -4.03
N LEU A 119 -2.12 9.96 -4.31
CA LEU A 119 -3.38 9.79 -3.59
C LEU A 119 -3.93 8.38 -3.73
N LEU A 120 -3.99 7.85 -4.94
CA LEU A 120 -4.55 6.54 -5.22
C LEU A 120 -3.76 5.45 -4.48
N VAL A 121 -2.43 5.46 -4.60
CA VAL A 121 -1.58 4.46 -3.94
C VAL A 121 -1.69 4.55 -2.42
N GLN A 122 -1.65 5.76 -1.86
CA GLN A 122 -1.79 5.94 -0.41
C GLN A 122 -3.17 5.57 0.12
N SER A 123 -4.24 5.78 -0.66
CA SER A 123 -5.58 5.35 -0.29
C SER A 123 -5.65 3.83 -0.16
N VAL A 124 -5.10 3.11 -1.15
CA VAL A 124 -5.07 1.64 -1.14
C VAL A 124 -4.21 1.10 0.02
N GLU A 125 -3.09 1.74 0.34
CA GLU A 125 -2.27 1.37 1.51
C GLU A 125 -3.03 1.61 2.83
N GLY A 126 -3.68 2.77 2.97
CA GLY A 126 -4.43 3.12 4.18
C GLY A 126 -5.61 2.19 4.45
N GLU A 127 -6.32 1.75 3.42
CA GLU A 127 -7.41 0.77 3.55
C GLU A 127 -6.92 -0.59 4.07
N LYS A 128 -5.74 -1.03 3.61
CA LYS A 128 -5.12 -2.29 4.08
C LYS A 128 -4.69 -2.20 5.54
N GLU A 129 -3.99 -1.12 5.90
CA GLU A 129 -3.56 -0.89 7.29
C GLU A 129 -4.76 -0.79 8.24
N ALA A 130 -5.82 -0.06 7.84
CA ALA A 130 -7.05 0.07 8.63
C ALA A 130 -7.78 -1.27 8.81
N SER A 131 -7.83 -2.10 7.78
CA SER A 131 -8.45 -3.43 7.85
C SER A 131 -7.69 -4.37 8.78
N ALA A 132 -6.35 -4.40 8.68
CA ALA A 132 -5.51 -5.19 9.56
C ALA A 132 -5.62 -4.72 11.02
N ALA A 133 -5.62 -3.40 11.26
CA ALA A 133 -5.83 -2.82 12.58
C ALA A 133 -7.21 -3.19 13.17
N ARG A 134 -8.25 -3.18 12.33
CA ARG A 134 -9.61 -3.60 12.75
C ARG A 134 -9.66 -5.08 13.14
N GLN A 135 -9.02 -5.95 12.36
CA GLN A 135 -8.93 -7.39 12.68
C GLN A 135 -8.15 -7.63 13.97
N ALA A 136 -7.03 -6.95 14.19
CA ALA A 136 -6.26 -7.05 15.43
C ALA A 136 -7.07 -6.56 16.64
N LYS A 137 -7.81 -5.46 16.49
CA LYS A 137 -8.72 -4.95 17.53
C LYS A 137 -9.83 -5.94 17.85
N LEU A 138 -10.45 -6.54 16.83
CA LEU A 138 -11.48 -7.55 16.99
C LEU A 138 -10.95 -8.78 17.75
N ALA A 139 -9.78 -9.30 17.35
CA ALA A 139 -9.15 -10.43 18.03
C ALA A 139 -8.85 -10.12 19.51
N LEU A 140 -8.35 -8.91 19.81
CA LEU A 140 -8.08 -8.48 21.17
C LEU A 140 -9.38 -8.31 21.99
N ASP A 141 -10.44 -7.80 21.38
CA ASP A 141 -11.76 -7.67 22.02
C ASP A 141 -12.34 -9.04 22.39
N ILE A 142 -12.30 -10.00 21.45
CA ILE A 142 -12.68 -11.39 21.69
C ILE A 142 -11.84 -11.99 22.82
N ALA A 143 -10.51 -11.80 22.79
CA ALA A 143 -9.63 -12.30 23.84
C ALA A 143 -10.01 -11.73 25.22
N ASN A 144 -10.30 -10.43 25.31
CA ASN A 144 -10.72 -9.79 26.56
C ASN A 144 -12.08 -10.29 27.06
N LYS A 145 -13.05 -10.50 26.16
CA LYS A 145 -14.38 -11.06 26.51
C LYS A 145 -14.29 -12.51 27.00
N THR A 146 -13.39 -13.30 26.40
CA THR A 146 -13.28 -14.74 26.66
C THR A 146 -12.34 -15.09 27.82
N LEU A 147 -11.35 -14.25 28.12
CA LEU A 147 -10.36 -14.50 29.18
C LEU A 147 -10.96 -14.83 30.56
N PRO A 148 -12.03 -14.17 31.04
CA PRO A 148 -12.68 -14.54 32.30
C PRO A 148 -13.32 -15.92 32.29
N LEU A 149 -13.84 -16.36 31.13
CA LEU A 149 -14.49 -17.67 30.98
C LEU A 149 -13.48 -18.82 31.07
N PHE A 150 -12.24 -18.59 30.64
CA PHE A 150 -11.15 -19.56 30.79
C PHE A 150 -10.63 -19.75 32.22
N ARG A 151 -11.03 -18.91 33.19
CA ARG A 151 -10.66 -19.10 34.61
C ARG A 151 -11.36 -20.31 35.24
N HIS A 152 -12.53 -20.67 34.74
CA HIS A 152 -13.29 -21.85 35.17
C HIS A 152 -13.72 -22.62 33.92
N VAL A 153 -12.82 -23.46 33.41
CA VAL A 153 -13.06 -24.24 32.19
C VAL A 153 -14.08 -25.35 32.48
N ASN A 154 -15.29 -25.21 31.94
CA ASN A 154 -16.34 -26.21 31.95
C ASN A 154 -17.11 -26.14 30.61
N SER A 155 -18.02 -27.09 30.38
CA SER A 155 -18.79 -27.16 29.12
C SER A 155 -19.55 -25.86 28.83
N GLU A 156 -20.18 -25.27 29.84
CA GLU A 156 -20.97 -24.04 29.69
C GLU A 156 -20.08 -22.82 29.37
N SER A 157 -18.91 -22.70 30.01
CA SER A 157 -17.99 -21.60 29.77
C SER A 157 -17.33 -21.69 28.39
N LEU A 158 -16.95 -22.89 27.94
CA LEU A 158 -16.43 -23.11 26.59
C LEU A 158 -17.50 -22.87 25.51
N ARG A 159 -18.75 -23.20 25.79
CA ARG A 159 -19.87 -22.89 24.90
C ARG A 159 -20.06 -21.37 24.77
N LYS A 160 -20.06 -20.63 25.88
CA LYS A 160 -20.10 -19.15 25.86
C LYS A 160 -18.92 -18.55 25.11
N VAL A 161 -17.72 -19.12 25.23
CA VAL A 161 -16.55 -18.72 24.42
C VAL A 161 -16.83 -18.92 22.94
N CYS A 162 -17.36 -20.08 22.53
CA CYS A 162 -17.72 -20.35 21.14
C CYS A 162 -18.79 -19.39 20.62
N GLU A 163 -19.80 -19.06 21.43
CA GLU A 163 -20.84 -18.06 21.11
C GLU A 163 -20.22 -16.68 20.85
N ILE A 164 -19.38 -16.18 21.76
CA ILE A 164 -18.69 -14.89 21.59
C ILE A 164 -17.87 -14.85 20.30
N ILE A 165 -17.07 -15.89 20.04
CA ILE A 165 -16.23 -15.96 18.84
C ILE A 165 -17.11 -16.00 17.58
N ARG A 166 -18.17 -16.81 17.59
CA ARG A 166 -19.09 -16.95 16.46
C ARG A 166 -19.77 -15.62 16.14
N ASP A 167 -20.26 -14.93 17.15
CA ASP A 167 -20.99 -13.67 16.98
C ASP A 167 -20.06 -12.53 16.57
N ASP A 168 -18.88 -12.39 17.20
CA ASP A 168 -17.94 -11.31 16.89
C ASP A 168 -17.29 -11.50 15.50
N ILE A 169 -17.02 -12.74 15.07
CA ILE A 169 -16.41 -13.05 13.76
C ILE A 169 -17.47 -13.29 12.68
N HIS A 170 -18.74 -13.45 13.05
CA HIS A 170 -19.84 -13.86 12.15
C HIS A 170 -19.55 -15.19 11.43
N ALA A 171 -18.98 -16.15 12.15
CA ALA A 171 -18.70 -17.47 11.61
C ALA A 171 -19.98 -18.34 11.56
N ASP A 172 -20.05 -19.27 10.60
CA ASP A 172 -21.17 -20.23 10.51
C ASP A 172 -21.21 -21.18 11.71
N ALA A 173 -20.04 -21.64 12.15
CA ALA A 173 -19.87 -22.46 13.33
C ALA A 173 -18.49 -22.28 13.95
N VAL A 174 -18.42 -22.47 15.27
CA VAL A 174 -17.18 -22.46 16.05
C VAL A 174 -17.16 -23.69 16.95
N ALA A 175 -16.00 -24.35 17.02
CA ALA A 175 -15.79 -25.50 17.89
C ALA A 175 -14.47 -25.36 18.66
N ILE A 176 -14.48 -25.77 19.92
CA ILE A 176 -13.29 -25.94 20.75
C ILE A 176 -13.16 -27.43 21.05
N THR A 177 -11.97 -27.99 20.88
CA THR A 177 -11.70 -29.43 21.05
C THR A 177 -10.50 -29.64 21.97
N ASN A 178 -10.41 -30.84 22.56
CA ASN A 178 -9.14 -31.35 23.06
C ASN A 178 -8.48 -32.22 21.97
N THR A 179 -7.55 -33.10 22.36
CA THR A 179 -6.83 -34.00 21.45
C THR A 179 -7.70 -35.07 20.80
N ASP A 180 -8.86 -35.39 21.38
CA ASP A 180 -9.64 -36.57 21.04
C ASP A 180 -11.11 -36.25 20.75
N HIS A 181 -11.72 -35.33 21.51
CA HIS A 181 -13.14 -34.99 21.52
C HIS A 181 -13.39 -33.48 21.33
N VAL A 182 -14.58 -33.16 20.81
CA VAL A 182 -15.11 -31.80 20.74
C VAL A 182 -15.67 -31.40 22.11
N LEU A 183 -15.14 -30.32 22.71
CA LEU A 183 -15.53 -29.85 24.05
C LEU A 183 -16.73 -28.90 24.01
N ALA A 184 -16.82 -28.09 22.96
CA ALA A 184 -17.94 -27.19 22.71
C ALA A 184 -18.09 -26.98 21.20
N TYR A 185 -19.34 -26.88 20.75
CA TYR A 185 -19.69 -26.59 19.36
C TYR A 185 -20.90 -25.66 19.35
N VAL A 186 -20.85 -24.61 18.56
CA VAL A 186 -21.93 -23.64 18.41
C VAL A 186 -22.07 -23.23 16.95
N GLY A 187 -23.29 -23.27 16.41
CA GLY A 187 -23.59 -22.80 15.05
C GLY A 187 -24.25 -23.83 14.14
N VAL A 188 -24.01 -23.74 12.83
CA VAL A 188 -24.62 -24.65 11.85
C VAL A 188 -24.22 -26.10 12.15
N GLY A 189 -25.21 -26.99 12.31
CA GLY A 189 -24.95 -28.41 12.59
C GLY A 189 -24.77 -28.75 14.07
N GLU A 190 -25.02 -27.82 14.99
CA GLU A 190 -24.86 -28.01 16.45
C GLU A 190 -25.66 -29.19 17.03
N HIS A 191 -26.79 -29.55 16.42
CA HIS A 191 -27.58 -30.73 16.81
C HIS A 191 -26.79 -32.04 16.76
N ASN A 192 -25.73 -32.11 15.94
CA ASN A 192 -24.88 -33.29 15.82
C ASN A 192 -23.84 -33.40 16.95
N TYR A 193 -23.72 -32.40 17.83
CA TYR A 193 -22.63 -32.28 18.81
C TYR A 193 -23.13 -32.14 20.26
N GLN A 194 -24.39 -32.51 20.54
CA GLN A 194 -25.04 -32.27 21.83
C GLN A 194 -24.62 -33.24 22.96
N ASN A 195 -24.02 -34.38 22.61
CA ASN A 195 -23.77 -35.47 23.58
C ASN A 195 -22.33 -35.49 24.13
N GLY A 196 -21.45 -34.58 23.72
CA GLY A 196 -20.11 -34.40 24.31
C GLY A 196 -19.09 -35.51 24.03
N ASP A 197 -19.44 -36.53 23.23
CA ASP A 197 -18.59 -37.69 22.92
C ASP A 197 -18.09 -37.73 21.47
N ASP A 198 -18.33 -36.66 20.70
CA ASP A 198 -17.96 -36.63 19.29
C ASP A 198 -16.45 -36.49 19.09
N PHE A 199 -15.89 -37.47 18.38
CA PHE A 199 -14.47 -37.46 18.02
C PHE A 199 -14.13 -36.32 17.06
N ILE A 200 -12.93 -35.77 17.22
CA ILE A 200 -12.41 -34.74 16.32
C ILE A 200 -12.36 -35.22 14.85
N SER A 201 -12.59 -34.30 13.92
CA SER A 201 -12.46 -34.62 12.50
C SER A 201 -11.02 -35.01 12.13
N PRO A 202 -10.81 -35.84 11.08
CA PRO A 202 -9.47 -36.15 10.58
C PRO A 202 -8.68 -34.88 10.21
N THR A 203 -9.35 -33.83 9.74
CA THR A 203 -8.73 -32.55 9.40
C THR A 203 -8.24 -31.82 10.67
N THR A 204 -9.02 -31.83 11.75
CA THR A 204 -8.63 -31.26 13.05
C THR A 204 -7.43 -32.01 13.62
N ARG A 205 -7.45 -33.34 13.56
CA ARG A 205 -6.31 -34.19 13.98
C ARG A 205 -5.05 -33.89 13.16
N GLN A 206 -5.21 -33.69 11.85
CA GLN A 206 -4.11 -33.30 10.98
C GLN A 206 -3.51 -31.94 11.40
N ALA A 207 -4.35 -30.94 11.69
CA ALA A 207 -3.89 -29.61 12.10
C ALA A 207 -3.05 -29.66 13.38
N MET A 208 -3.49 -30.46 14.37
CA MET A 208 -2.75 -30.67 15.61
C MET A 208 -1.43 -31.39 15.40
N ASN A 209 -1.41 -32.49 14.64
CA ASN A 209 -0.19 -33.28 14.40
C ASN A 209 0.91 -32.46 13.72
N TYR A 210 0.55 -31.56 12.80
CA TYR A 210 1.52 -30.72 12.10
C TYR A 210 1.79 -29.39 12.80
N GLY A 211 1.04 -29.03 13.84
CA GLY A 211 1.12 -27.72 14.50
C GLY A 211 0.89 -26.54 13.55
N LYS A 212 0.04 -26.73 12.52
CA LYS A 212 -0.21 -25.73 11.46
C LYS A 212 -1.69 -25.42 11.36
N ILE A 213 -1.99 -24.16 11.05
CA ILE A 213 -3.33 -23.73 10.69
C ILE A 213 -3.69 -24.34 9.33
N ILE A 214 -4.73 -25.16 9.28
CA ILE A 214 -5.23 -25.75 8.04
C ILE A 214 -6.41 -24.93 7.53
N ILE A 215 -6.30 -24.41 6.31
CA ILE A 215 -7.37 -23.69 5.62
C ILE A 215 -7.79 -24.55 4.41
N LYS A 216 -8.98 -25.16 4.48
CA LYS A 216 -9.61 -25.81 3.33
C LYS A 216 -10.57 -24.82 2.69
N LYS A 217 -10.34 -24.48 1.43
CA LYS A 217 -11.34 -23.80 0.61
C LYS A 217 -12.27 -24.88 0.05
N GLN A 218 -13.57 -24.75 0.30
CA GLN A 218 -14.60 -25.53 -0.38
C GLN A 218 -14.65 -25.15 -1.86
#